data_AF-A0A5R2MUD8-F1
#
_entry.id   AF-A0A5R2MUD8-F1
#
_cell.length_a   1.000
_cell.length_b   1.000
_cell.length_c   1.000
_cell.angle_alpha   90.00
_cell.angle_beta   90.00
_cell.angle_gamma   90.00
#
_symmetry.space_group_name_H-M   'P 1'
#
loop_
_entity.id
_entity.type
_entity.pdbx_description
1 polymer ?
#
loop_
_entity_poly.entity_id
_entity_poly.type
_entity_poly.pdbx_seq_one_letter_code
_entity_poly.pdbx_strand_id
1 'polypeptide(L)'
;CDFAFWVGGTRDNARDVGDLERLPGAAGIKVFMGSSTGDLLVEDDEGVASILRNTRRRAAFHSEDEFRLRERLDERIEGDPSSHPVWRDEIAALRCTERLVR
;
A
#
# COMPACT_ATOMS: atom_id res chain seq x y z
N CYS A 1 22.04 18.65 -1.04
CA CYS A 1 21.09 18.15 -0.04
C CYS A 1 21.25 16.64 0.03
N ASP A 2 20.99 16.02 1.18
CA ASP A 2 21.02 14.55 1.32
C ASP A 2 19.68 13.92 0.88
N PHE A 3 19.70 12.64 0.51
CA PHE A 3 18.52 11.90 0.02
C PHE A 3 18.55 10.41 0.43
N ALA A 4 17.38 9.77 0.42
CA ALA A 4 17.18 8.34 0.66
C ALA A 4 15.93 7.86 -0.09
N PHE A 5 15.73 6.54 -0.20
CA PHE A 5 14.65 5.92 -0.97
C PHE A 5 13.87 4.89 -0.15
N TRP A 6 12.57 4.79 -0.41
CA TRP A 6 11.75 3.69 0.10
C TRP A 6 11.92 2.47 -0.78
N VAL A 7 12.12 1.29 -0.17
CA VAL A 7 12.09 0.03 -0.92
C VAL A 7 10.65 -0.48 -0.97
N GLY A 8 10.18 -0.87 -2.15
CA GLY A 8 8.84 -1.43 -2.32
C GLY A 8 8.72 -2.78 -1.63
N GLY A 9 7.74 -2.93 -0.74
CA GLY A 9 7.34 -4.22 -0.17
C GLY A 9 6.24 -4.83 -1.02
N THR A 10 6.49 -6.04 -1.51
CA THR A 10 5.56 -6.84 -2.33
C THR A 10 5.39 -8.23 -1.69
N ARG A 11 4.48 -9.03 -2.23
CA ARG A 11 4.33 -10.43 -1.78
C ARG A 11 5.59 -11.24 -2.04
N ASP A 12 6.20 -11.04 -3.21
CA ASP A 12 7.32 -11.84 -3.68
C ASP A 12 8.60 -11.61 -2.87
N ASN A 13 8.78 -10.40 -2.34
CA ASN A 13 9.95 -10.03 -1.55
C ASN A 13 9.69 -9.95 -0.04
N ALA A 14 8.50 -10.38 0.43
CA ALA A 14 8.11 -10.25 1.84
C ALA A 14 9.11 -10.89 2.81
N ARG A 15 9.79 -11.99 2.41
CA ARG A 15 10.84 -12.63 3.21
C ARG A 15 12.15 -11.85 3.27
N ASP A 16 12.40 -11.01 2.27
CA ASP A 16 13.66 -10.29 2.06
C ASP A 16 13.60 -8.85 2.61
N VAL A 17 12.40 -8.32 2.90
CA VAL A 17 12.20 -6.91 3.34
C VAL A 17 13.04 -6.53 4.56
N GLY A 18 13.30 -7.48 5.46
CA GLY A 18 14.13 -7.26 6.63
C GLY A 18 15.57 -6.89 6.27
N ASP A 19 16.13 -7.43 5.19
CA ASP A 19 17.46 -7.06 4.71
C ASP A 19 17.40 -5.83 3.80
N LEU A 20 16.36 -5.73 2.96
CA LEU A 20 16.17 -4.61 2.04
C LEU A 20 16.06 -3.25 2.77
N GLU A 21 15.36 -3.18 3.90
CA GLU A 21 15.24 -1.95 4.71
C GLU A 21 16.58 -1.47 5.31
N ARG A 22 17.65 -2.28 5.24
CA ARG A 22 18.99 -2.00 5.78
C ARG A 22 20.01 -1.63 4.70
N LEU A 23 19.64 -1.69 3.43
CA LEU A 23 20.53 -1.30 2.34
C LEU A 23 20.97 0.18 2.48
N PRO A 24 22.20 0.53 2.06
CA PRO A 24 22.63 1.92 2.03
C PRO A 24 21.65 2.78 1.23
N GLY A 25 21.20 3.89 1.83
CA GLY A 25 20.23 4.79 1.21
C GLY A 25 18.76 4.35 1.34
N ALA A 26 18.44 3.24 2.01
CA ALA A 26 17.07 2.84 2.30
C ALA A 26 16.49 3.60 3.50
N ALA A 27 15.33 4.21 3.32
CA ALA A 27 14.56 4.87 4.38
C ALA A 27 13.68 3.88 5.18
N GLY A 28 13.31 2.75 4.56
CA GLY A 28 12.40 1.73 5.08
C GLY A 28 11.65 1.04 3.95
N ILE A 29 10.53 0.38 4.29
CA ILE A 29 9.66 -0.33 3.35
C ILE A 29 8.41 0.50 3.04
N LYS A 30 8.02 0.60 1.77
CA LYS A 30 6.76 1.22 1.32
C LYS A 30 5.87 0.15 0.68
N VAL A 31 4.64 0.03 1.16
CA VAL A 31 3.63 -0.92 0.67
C VAL A 31 2.41 -0.16 0.14
N PHE A 32 1.77 -0.70 -0.89
CA PHE A 32 0.50 -0.19 -1.41
C PHE A 32 -0.61 -1.22 -1.16
N MET A 33 -1.60 -0.87 -0.33
CA MET A 33 -2.73 -1.75 -0.01
C MET A 33 -3.93 -1.55 -0.95
N GLY A 34 -3.92 -0.50 -1.76
CA GLY A 34 -4.91 -0.23 -2.80
C GLY A 34 -4.42 0.82 -3.77
N SER A 35 -5.17 1.03 -4.86
CA SER A 35 -4.85 2.00 -5.91
C SER A 35 -3.44 1.79 -6.51
N SER A 36 -3.02 0.54 -6.65
CA SER A 36 -1.78 0.16 -7.31
C SER A 36 -2.08 -0.93 -8.34
N THR A 37 -1.11 -1.24 -9.19
CA THR A 37 -1.25 -2.24 -10.25
C THR A 37 -0.08 -3.22 -10.24
N GLY A 38 -0.33 -4.44 -10.68
CA GLY A 38 0.68 -5.50 -10.75
C GLY A 38 1.19 -5.88 -9.36
N ASP A 39 2.47 -6.27 -9.30
CA ASP A 39 3.07 -6.90 -8.11
C ASP A 39 3.22 -5.95 -6.91
N LEU A 40 3.04 -4.64 -7.13
CA LEU A 40 3.10 -3.63 -6.07
C LEU A 40 1.83 -3.59 -5.20
N LEU A 41 0.73 -4.19 -5.64
CA LEU A 41 -0.54 -4.21 -4.91
C LEU A 41 -0.56 -5.36 -3.89
N VAL A 42 -0.66 -5.02 -2.61
CA VAL A 42 -0.79 -5.97 -1.49
C VAL A 42 -2.10 -5.67 -0.75
N GLU A 43 -3.20 -6.10 -1.35
CA GLU A 43 -4.56 -5.75 -0.91
C GLU A 43 -5.12 -6.56 0.27
N ASP A 44 -4.58 -7.75 0.55
CA ASP A 44 -5.07 -8.63 1.63
C ASP A 44 -4.21 -8.60 2.88
N ASP A 45 -4.86 -8.97 3.99
CA ASP A 45 -4.28 -8.90 5.34
C ASP A 45 -3.13 -9.91 5.50
N GLU A 46 -3.15 -11.04 4.80
CA GLU A 46 -2.09 -12.06 4.87
C GLU A 46 -0.78 -11.53 4.27
N GLY A 47 -0.84 -10.92 3.08
CA GLY A 47 0.31 -10.30 2.42
C GLY A 47 0.90 -9.18 3.27
N VAL A 48 0.05 -8.31 3.81
CA VAL A 48 0.45 -7.21 4.69
C VAL A 48 1.10 -7.74 5.97
N ALA A 49 0.49 -8.75 6.61
CA ALA A 49 1.03 -9.38 7.81
C ALA A 49 2.37 -10.07 7.53
N SER A 50 2.55 -10.68 6.36
CA SER A 50 3.83 -11.28 5.95
C SER A 50 4.94 -10.24 5.84
N ILE A 51 4.68 -9.09 5.22
CA ILE A 51 5.65 -7.98 5.12
C ILE A 51 5.95 -7.40 6.50
N LEU A 52 4.93 -7.09 7.29
CA LEU A 52 5.10 -6.53 8.64
C LEU A 52 5.88 -7.46 9.56
N ARG A 53 5.63 -8.78 9.49
CA ARG A 53 6.36 -9.79 10.29
C ARG A 53 7.86 -9.81 10.00
N ASN A 54 8.27 -9.51 8.77
CA ASN A 54 9.67 -9.53 8.35
C ASN A 54 10.36 -8.15 8.42
N THR A 55 9.58 -7.06 8.49
CA THR A 55 10.08 -5.69 8.62
C THR A 55 10.56 -5.44 10.06
N ARG A 56 11.73 -4.81 10.26
CA ARG A 56 12.25 -4.48 11.61
C ARG A 56 12.42 -2.99 11.85
N ARG A 57 12.43 -2.17 10.79
CA ARG A 57 12.49 -0.70 10.83
C ARG A 57 11.11 -0.13 10.51
N ARG A 58 11.07 0.94 9.73
CA ARG A 58 9.87 1.70 9.42
C ARG A 58 9.21 1.10 8.19
N ALA A 59 7.90 0.92 8.26
CA ALA A 59 7.06 0.71 7.08
C ALA A 59 6.13 1.91 6.90
N ALA A 60 5.93 2.30 5.64
CA ALA A 60 4.95 3.29 5.22
C ALA A 60 3.92 2.61 4.30
N PHE A 61 2.66 3.02 4.40
CA PHE A 61 1.57 2.40 3.67
C PHE A 61 0.80 3.46 2.87
N HIS A 62 0.50 3.14 1.62
CA HIS A 62 -0.58 3.77 0.90
C HIS A 62 -1.85 2.98 1.22
N SER A 63 -2.74 3.58 2.02
CA SER A 63 -3.85 2.89 2.65
C SER A 63 -5.17 3.30 2.01
N GLU A 64 -5.63 2.48 1.06
CA GLU A 64 -6.97 2.53 0.49
C GLU A 64 -7.46 1.09 0.30
N ASP A 65 -8.72 0.83 0.60
CA ASP A 65 -9.28 -0.51 0.57
C ASP A 65 -9.59 -0.92 -0.88
N GLU A 66 -8.73 -1.74 -1.46
CA GLU A 66 -8.85 -2.16 -2.86
C GLU A 66 -10.18 -2.88 -3.16
N PHE A 67 -10.73 -3.63 -2.20
CA PHE A 67 -12.03 -4.29 -2.37
C PHE A 67 -13.15 -3.26 -2.55
N ARG A 68 -13.18 -2.22 -1.72
CA ARG A 68 -14.10 -1.09 -1.87
C ARG A 68 -13.89 -0.35 -3.19
N LEU A 69 -12.64 -0.14 -3.61
CA LEU A 69 -12.35 0.51 -4.89
C LEU A 69 -12.95 -0.28 -6.05
N ARG A 70 -12.90 -1.61 -6.01
CA ARG A 70 -13.54 -2.46 -7.03
C ARG A 70 -15.06 -2.43 -6.96
N GLU A 71 -15.64 -2.46 -5.76
CA GLU A 71 -17.10 -2.36 -5.55
C GLU A 71 -17.68 -1.06 -6.11
N ARG A 72 -16.88 0.02 -6.12
CA ARG A 72 -17.29 1.36 -6.52
C ARG A 72 -16.74 1.80 -7.87
N LEU A 73 -16.21 0.88 -8.66
CA LEU A 73 -15.61 1.21 -9.96
C LEU A 73 -16.58 1.97 -10.87
N ASP A 74 -17.87 1.68 -10.75
CA ASP A 74 -18.97 2.27 -11.51
C ASP A 74 -19.17 3.78 -11.23
N GLU A 75 -18.65 4.27 -10.11
CA GLU A 75 -18.67 5.69 -9.74
C GLU A 75 -17.62 6.51 -10.50
N ARG A 76 -16.64 5.83 -11.12
CA ARG A 76 -15.60 6.48 -11.93
C ARG A 76 -16.18 6.85 -13.29
N ILE A 77 -16.20 8.14 -13.59
CA ILE A 77 -16.64 8.67 -14.88
C ILE A 77 -15.42 8.91 -15.77
N GLU A 78 -15.42 8.31 -16.95
CA GLU A 78 -14.33 8.48 -17.92
C GLU A 78 -14.23 9.95 -18.37
N GLY A 79 -13.01 10.48 -18.36
CA GLY A 79 -12.75 11.88 -18.75
C GLY A 79 -13.13 12.93 -17.70
N ASP A 80 -13.68 12.52 -16.54
CA ASP A 80 -14.09 13.43 -15.47
C ASP A 80 -13.33 13.16 -14.15
N PRO A 81 -12.24 13.91 -13.88
CA PRO A 81 -11.49 13.80 -12.63
C PRO A 81 -12.29 14.15 -11.38
N SER A 82 -13.40 14.88 -11.49
CA SER A 82 -14.24 15.24 -10.34
C SER A 82 -14.98 14.04 -9.73
N SER A 83 -15.11 12.95 -10.50
CA SER A 83 -15.62 11.66 -10.01
C SER A 83 -14.62 10.89 -9.12
N HIS A 84 -13.33 11.26 -9.14
CA HIS A 84 -12.28 10.57 -8.39
C HIS A 84 -12.54 10.46 -6.88
N PRO A 85 -12.88 11.53 -6.15
CA PRO A 85 -13.20 11.43 -4.72
C PRO A 85 -14.52 10.72 -4.43
N VAL A 86 -15.41 10.56 -5.42
CA VAL A 86 -16.65 9.76 -5.26
C VAL A 86 -16.31 8.27 -5.30
N TRP A 87 -15.49 7.86 -6.27
CA TRP A 87 -14.97 6.50 -6.38
C TRP A 87 -14.04 6.14 -5.20
N ARG A 88 -13.16 7.06 -4.81
CA ARG A 88 -12.13 6.89 -3.77
C ARG A 88 -12.43 7.75 -2.55
N ASP A 89 -13.58 7.47 -1.95
CA ASP A 89 -14.05 8.21 -0.79
C ASP A 89 -13.22 7.94 0.47
N GLU A 90 -13.43 8.75 1.50
CA GLU A 90 -12.71 8.67 2.78
C GLU A 90 -12.86 7.30 3.47
N ILE A 91 -13.94 6.58 3.18
CA ILE A 91 -14.20 5.25 3.72
C ILE A 91 -13.20 4.22 3.17
N ALA A 92 -12.71 4.38 1.93
CA ALA A 92 -11.65 3.51 1.40
C ALA A 92 -10.37 3.64 2.23
N ALA A 93 -9.97 4.87 2.58
CA ALA A 93 -8.81 5.12 3.42
C ALA A 93 -9.02 4.64 4.87
N LEU A 94 -10.18 4.93 5.45
CA LEU A 94 -10.50 4.56 6.83
C LEU A 94 -10.52 3.03 7.00
N ARG A 95 -11.27 2.30 6.17
CA ARG A 95 -11.37 0.83 6.25
C ARG A 95 -10.02 0.15 6.10
N CYS A 96 -9.21 0.60 5.14
CA CYS A 96 -7.88 0.04 4.95
C CYS A 96 -6.96 0.32 6.15
N THR A 97 -7.04 1.52 6.72
CA THR A 97 -6.23 1.89 7.88
C THR A 97 -6.66 1.08 9.11
N GLU A 98 -7.97 0.90 9.32
CA GLU A 98 -8.51 0.05 10.40
C GLU A 98 -8.07 -1.41 10.28
N ARG A 99 -8.00 -1.95 9.06
CA ARG A 99 -7.45 -3.29 8.80
C ARG A 99 -5.95 -3.36 9.10
N LEU A 100 -5.20 -2.35 8.70
CA LEU A 100 -3.73 -2.28 8.87
C LEU A 100 -3.28 -2.21 10.33
N VAL A 101 -4.03 -1.54 11.21
CA VAL A 101 -3.61 -1.28 12.60
C VAL A 101 -4.10 -2.32 13.62
N ARG A 102 -4.76 -3.40 13.17
CA ARG A 102 -5.18 -4.52 14.02
C ARG A 102 -4.04 -5.51 14.26
#